data_AF-A0A6A6XLN8-F1
#
_entry.id   AF-A0A6A6XLN8-F1
#
_cell.length_a   1.000
_cell.length_b   1.000
_cell.length_c   1.000
_cell.angle_alpha   90.00
_cell.angle_beta   90.00
_cell.angle_gamma   90.00
#
_symmetry.space_group_name_H-M   'P 1'
#
loop_
_entity.id
_entity.type
_entity.pdbx_description
1 polymer ?
#
loop_
_entity_poly.entity_id
_entity_poly.type
_entity_poly.pdbx_seq_one_letter_code
_entity_poly.pdbx_strand_id
1 'polypeptide(L)'
;MKFQRFVFTSCLFATTLAHGGIFTYEIGDKKYDGYDRFPFRFFLDVIQRRWWYEPIRDATSTNTTCSYDGGAEYADNALNASLHAPIEAGQTVTTWWDTLDRFIHGEGPLLAYMAKCPGDSCVGWKPTGDVWFKVNQKSFVDGLTAENLWQQYRSIYGRRGDTESWKNGAQEGFPTVIPRNLLPGKYLLRSEAIYVYPDIPDLNSPGFFQIYANCAQLDVKGKGTKLPEKEYLVSFPGAYKNDDKGLKVYEDYPAPYEFPGPKVWTGE
;
A
#
# COMPACT_ATOMS: atom_id res chain seq x y z
N MET A 1 15.40 0.83 63.34
CA MET A 1 14.52 0.83 62.16
C MET A 1 15.35 1.10 60.91
N LYS A 2 15.55 0.11 60.04
CA LYS A 2 16.23 0.30 58.74
C LYS A 2 15.15 0.58 57.69
N PHE A 3 15.14 1.78 57.11
CA PHE A 3 14.24 2.13 56.01
C PHE A 3 14.79 1.54 54.71
N GLN A 4 14.08 0.55 54.18
CA GLN A 4 14.37 -0.04 52.88
C GLN A 4 13.71 0.83 51.80
N ARG A 5 14.53 1.57 51.03
CA ARG A 5 14.04 2.35 49.90
C ARG A 5 13.68 1.40 48.76
N PHE A 6 12.40 1.21 48.52
CA PHE A 6 11.91 0.59 47.29
C PHE A 6 12.02 1.61 46.15
N VAL A 7 12.92 1.35 45.20
CA VAL A 7 12.95 2.05 43.92
C VAL A 7 11.93 1.36 43.02
N PHE A 8 10.80 2.02 42.77
CA PHE A 8 9.88 1.61 41.72
C PHE A 8 10.43 2.10 40.38
N THR A 9 11.04 1.20 39.61
CA THR A 9 11.35 1.44 38.20
C THR A 9 10.05 1.38 37.42
N SER A 10 9.46 2.54 37.11
CA SER A 10 8.35 2.64 36.17
C SER A 10 8.87 2.28 34.78
N CYS A 11 8.57 1.07 34.29
CA CYS A 11 8.66 0.77 32.86
C CYS A 11 7.53 1.52 32.16
N LEU A 12 7.84 2.71 31.63
CA LEU A 12 7.04 3.28 30.55
C LEU A 12 7.16 2.33 29.35
N PHE A 13 6.11 1.57 29.09
CA PHE A 13 5.90 0.97 27.77
C PHE A 13 5.64 2.12 26.81
N ALA A 14 6.69 2.62 26.15
CA ALA A 14 6.52 3.43 24.96
C ALA A 14 5.86 2.53 23.91
N THR A 15 4.56 2.66 23.70
CA THR A 15 3.89 2.09 22.53
C THR A 15 4.37 2.90 21.34
N THR A 16 5.46 2.50 20.70
CA THR A 16 5.90 3.10 19.45
C THR A 16 4.85 2.74 18.39
N LEU A 17 3.89 3.64 18.14
CA LEU A 17 3.01 3.55 16.97
C LEU A 17 3.84 3.88 15.73
N ALA A 18 4.40 2.84 15.11
CA ALA A 18 5.35 2.89 14.00
C ALA A 18 4.73 2.51 12.63
N HIS A 19 3.41 2.29 12.57
CA HIS A 19 2.74 1.66 11.44
C HIS A 19 1.47 2.44 11.00
N GLY A 20 1.05 2.24 9.75
CA GLY A 20 0.05 3.10 9.09
C GLY A 20 -0.38 2.56 7.72
N GLY A 21 -1.05 3.40 6.94
CA GLY A 21 -1.70 3.03 5.69
C GLY A 21 -2.11 4.25 4.87
N ILE A 22 -2.91 4.03 3.84
CA ILE A 22 -3.45 5.09 2.99
C ILE A 22 -4.68 5.72 3.65
N PHE A 23 -4.71 7.05 3.75
CA PHE A 23 -5.83 7.82 4.32
C PHE A 23 -6.46 8.81 3.35
N THR A 24 -5.83 9.09 2.21
CA THR A 24 -6.42 9.96 1.20
C THR A 24 -6.12 9.45 -0.19
N TYR A 25 -7.10 9.59 -1.06
CA TYR A 25 -6.98 9.37 -2.50
C TYR A 25 -7.32 10.67 -3.22
N GLU A 26 -6.54 11.01 -4.23
CA GLU A 26 -6.80 12.18 -5.07
C GLU A 26 -6.93 11.76 -6.54
N ILE A 27 -8.00 12.21 -7.18
CA ILE A 27 -8.27 11.98 -8.60
C ILE A 27 -8.66 13.32 -9.21
N GLY A 28 -7.76 13.91 -9.99
CA GLY A 28 -7.86 15.32 -10.37
C GLY A 28 -7.90 16.21 -9.11
N ASP A 29 -8.84 17.15 -9.08
CA ASP A 29 -9.01 18.06 -7.92
C ASP A 29 -9.86 17.47 -6.79
N LYS A 30 -10.37 16.24 -6.95
CA LYS A 30 -11.26 15.63 -5.97
C LYS A 30 -10.47 14.77 -4.99
N LYS A 31 -10.60 15.10 -3.71
CA LYS A 31 -10.12 14.28 -2.59
C LYS A 31 -11.20 13.29 -2.14
N TYR A 32 -10.75 12.09 -1.80
CA TYR A 32 -11.56 11.06 -1.17
C TYR A 32 -10.85 10.65 0.11
N ASP A 33 -11.55 10.82 1.24
CA ASP A 33 -11.06 10.34 2.52
C ASP A 33 -11.05 8.81 2.52
N GLY A 34 -9.97 8.27 3.06
CA GLY A 34 -9.81 6.86 3.34
C GLY A 34 -10.57 6.46 4.61
N TYR A 35 -10.54 5.17 4.89
CA TYR A 35 -11.02 4.62 6.14
C TYR A 35 -10.06 5.01 7.28
N ASP A 36 -10.58 5.74 8.26
CA ASP A 36 -9.91 6.00 9.54
C ASP A 36 -10.69 5.28 10.65
N ARG A 37 -9.99 4.70 11.64
CA ARG A 37 -10.63 4.05 12.79
C ARG A 37 -10.72 5.00 14.00
N PHE A 38 -10.04 6.16 13.97
CA PHE A 38 -9.86 7.03 15.13
C PHE A 38 -10.30 8.48 14.89
N PRO A 39 -11.30 9.02 15.62
CA PRO A 39 -12.23 8.29 16.50
C PRO A 39 -13.04 7.29 15.69
N PHE A 40 -13.69 6.29 16.33
CA PHE A 40 -14.61 5.35 15.68
C PHE A 40 -15.76 6.14 15.01
N ARG A 41 -15.49 6.71 13.84
CA ARG A 41 -16.48 7.28 12.96
C ARG A 41 -16.97 6.11 12.15
N PHE A 42 -18.29 5.91 12.18
CA PHE A 42 -18.95 5.08 11.19
C PHE A 42 -18.80 5.82 9.86
N PHE A 43 -17.67 5.59 9.17
CA PHE A 43 -17.44 6.08 7.82
C PHE A 43 -18.37 5.29 6.89
N LEU A 44 -19.62 5.76 6.82
CA LEU A 44 -20.48 5.52 5.70
C LEU A 44 -19.86 6.28 4.52
N ASP A 45 -19.81 5.67 3.34
CA ASP A 45 -19.44 6.32 2.08
C ASP A 45 -17.95 6.68 1.87
N VAL A 46 -17.02 5.75 2.15
CA VAL A 46 -15.62 5.85 1.67
C VAL A 46 -15.38 4.91 0.49
N ILE A 47 -14.42 5.23 -0.37
CA ILE A 47 -14.02 4.36 -1.49
C ILE A 47 -13.07 3.25 -1.05
N GLN A 48 -12.44 3.41 0.12
CA GLN A 48 -11.45 2.47 0.66
C GLN A 48 -12.13 1.36 1.45
N ARG A 49 -11.63 0.13 1.31
CA ARG A 49 -11.97 -0.98 2.21
C ARG A 49 -11.36 -0.74 3.59
N ARG A 50 -11.91 -1.39 4.62
CA ARG A 50 -11.29 -1.38 5.94
C ARG A 50 -9.89 -1.96 5.86
N TRP A 51 -9.05 -1.55 6.80
CA TRP A 51 -7.68 -2.00 6.91
C TRP A 51 -7.21 -1.82 8.35
N TRP A 52 -6.08 -2.45 8.68
CA TRP A 52 -5.42 -2.31 9.96
C TRP A 52 -3.98 -1.85 9.79
N TYR A 53 -3.48 -1.10 10.78
CA TYR A 53 -2.16 -0.49 10.70
C TYR A 53 -1.01 -1.50 10.83
N GLU A 54 -1.21 -2.65 11.47
CA GLU A 54 -0.15 -3.65 11.58
C GLU A 54 0.25 -4.18 10.20
N PRO A 55 1.54 -4.49 10.00
CA PRO A 55 2.02 -4.96 8.73
C PRO A 55 1.69 -6.43 8.54
N ILE A 56 1.72 -6.86 7.28
CA ILE A 56 1.69 -8.27 6.92
C ILE A 56 3.14 -8.73 6.75
N ARG A 57 3.55 -9.71 7.56
CA ARG A 57 4.92 -10.26 7.61
C ARG A 57 5.05 -11.64 6.95
N ASP A 58 3.99 -12.10 6.30
CA ASP A 58 3.92 -13.36 5.57
C ASP A 58 3.23 -13.12 4.23
N ALA A 59 4.00 -13.26 3.14
CA ALA A 59 3.56 -13.07 1.76
C ALA A 59 2.46 -14.08 1.35
N THR A 60 2.31 -15.18 2.10
CA THR A 60 1.27 -16.18 1.87
C THR A 60 -0.01 -15.93 2.67
N SER A 61 -0.03 -14.89 3.51
CA SER A 61 -1.22 -14.50 4.28
C SER A 61 -2.35 -14.03 3.38
N THR A 62 -3.59 -14.40 3.72
CA THR A 62 -4.80 -13.88 3.07
C THR A 62 -4.96 -12.37 3.20
N ASN A 63 -4.36 -11.78 4.24
CA ASN A 63 -4.37 -10.34 4.49
C ASN A 63 -3.56 -9.55 3.44
N THR A 64 -2.72 -10.20 2.64
CA THR A 64 -2.01 -9.55 1.51
C THR A 64 -2.97 -8.94 0.49
N THR A 65 -4.23 -9.39 0.42
CA THR A 65 -5.22 -8.88 -0.52
C THR A 65 -5.55 -7.40 -0.28
N CYS A 66 -6.04 -7.04 0.92
CA CYS A 66 -6.53 -5.70 1.23
C CYS A 66 -6.29 -5.30 2.71
N SER A 67 -5.23 -5.80 3.35
CA SER A 67 -4.97 -5.72 4.81
C SER A 67 -5.96 -6.52 5.66
N TYR A 68 -5.69 -6.58 6.97
CA TYR A 68 -6.58 -7.16 7.96
C TYR A 68 -7.95 -6.47 7.90
N ASP A 69 -9.02 -7.24 8.05
CA ASP A 69 -10.42 -6.80 7.96
C ASP A 69 -10.84 -6.14 6.63
N GLY A 70 -9.96 -6.14 5.61
CA GLY A 70 -10.26 -5.64 4.25
C GLY A 70 -11.01 -6.64 3.37
N GLY A 71 -11.31 -7.82 3.92
CA GLY A 71 -12.14 -8.85 3.28
C GLY A 71 -13.62 -8.45 3.27
N ALA A 72 -14.36 -8.92 2.25
CA ALA A 72 -15.80 -8.67 2.15
C ALA A 72 -16.63 -9.25 3.30
N GLU A 73 -16.07 -10.18 4.09
CA GLU A 73 -16.73 -10.83 5.22
C GLU A 73 -16.85 -9.97 6.47
N TYR A 74 -15.96 -8.98 6.62
CA TYR A 74 -16.06 -8.00 7.71
C TYR A 74 -16.99 -6.85 7.35
N ALA A 75 -17.62 -6.88 6.16
CA ALA A 75 -18.68 -5.97 5.76
C ALA A 75 -20.00 -6.28 6.50
N ASP A 76 -19.98 -6.26 7.84
CA ASP A 76 -21.19 -6.25 8.67
C ASP A 76 -22.08 -5.08 8.22
N ASN A 77 -23.13 -5.43 7.47
CA ASN A 77 -24.42 -4.81 7.09
C ASN A 77 -24.66 -3.27 7.13
N ALA A 78 -23.68 -2.43 7.45
CA ALA A 78 -23.80 -0.97 7.52
C ALA A 78 -22.58 -0.23 6.97
N LEU A 79 -21.38 -0.84 6.95
CA LEU A 79 -20.14 -0.19 6.51
C LEU A 79 -19.74 -0.61 5.09
N ASN A 80 -20.73 -0.64 4.19
CA ASN A 80 -20.47 -0.80 2.77
C ASN A 80 -19.63 0.39 2.32
N ALA A 81 -18.42 0.13 1.82
CA ALA A 81 -17.76 1.06 0.90
C ALA A 81 -18.70 1.16 -0.32
N SER A 82 -19.74 1.99 -0.27
CA SER A 82 -20.76 2.08 -1.32
C SER A 82 -20.31 2.97 -2.47
N LEU A 83 -19.14 3.61 -2.35
CA LEU A 83 -18.63 4.51 -3.36
C LEU A 83 -17.58 3.82 -4.23
N HIS A 84 -17.76 3.97 -5.53
CA HIS A 84 -16.71 3.83 -6.52
C HIS A 84 -16.34 5.22 -7.00
N ALA A 85 -15.10 5.65 -6.80
CA ALA A 85 -14.66 6.93 -7.33
C ALA A 85 -14.67 6.88 -8.88
N PRO A 86 -15.42 7.77 -9.57
CA PRO A 86 -15.32 7.89 -11.01
C PRO A 86 -13.91 8.33 -11.42
N ILE A 87 -13.35 7.65 -12.41
CA ILE A 87 -12.04 7.97 -12.99
C ILE A 87 -12.03 7.58 -14.47
N GLU A 88 -11.57 8.47 -15.34
CA GLU A 88 -11.37 8.14 -16.75
C GLU A 88 -10.09 7.31 -16.92
N ALA A 89 -10.13 6.27 -17.75
CA ALA A 89 -8.92 5.56 -18.17
C ALA A 89 -7.89 6.57 -18.72
N GLY A 90 -6.65 6.48 -18.27
CA GLY A 90 -5.58 7.45 -18.55
C GLY A 90 -5.40 8.55 -17.51
N GLN A 91 -6.35 8.74 -16.57
CA GLN A 91 -6.16 9.64 -15.44
C GLN A 91 -5.30 9.02 -14.35
N THR A 92 -4.78 9.90 -13.48
CA THR A 92 -3.98 9.53 -12.33
C THR A 92 -4.85 9.48 -11.07
N VAL A 93 -4.67 8.43 -10.27
CA VAL A 93 -5.05 8.38 -8.86
C VAL A 93 -3.79 8.47 -8.02
N THR A 94 -3.72 9.44 -7.12
CA THR A 94 -2.61 9.59 -6.17
C THR A 94 -3.05 9.09 -4.81
N THR A 95 -2.29 8.12 -4.26
CA THR A 95 -2.53 7.64 -2.89
C THR A 95 -1.60 8.31 -1.89
N TRP A 96 -2.17 8.79 -0.80
CA TRP A 96 -1.46 9.48 0.28
C TRP A 96 -1.46 8.63 1.55
N TRP A 97 -0.26 8.32 2.02
CA TRP A 97 -0.01 7.55 3.23
C TRP A 97 0.04 8.50 4.42
N ASP A 98 -0.49 8.04 5.56
CA ASP A 98 -0.47 8.83 6.80
C ASP A 98 0.94 8.97 7.37
N THR A 99 1.24 10.20 7.75
CA THR A 99 2.49 10.69 8.33
C THR A 99 2.28 11.33 9.69
N LEU A 100 1.21 11.00 10.44
CA LEU A 100 0.94 11.46 11.81
C LEU A 100 2.01 10.98 12.82
N ASP A 101 3.28 11.09 12.45
CA ASP A 101 4.50 10.56 13.06
C ASP A 101 4.46 9.05 13.32
N ARG A 102 3.55 8.36 12.63
CA ARG A 102 3.20 6.98 12.86
C ARG A 102 3.87 6.02 11.92
N PHE A 103 3.71 6.12 10.61
CA PHE A 103 4.51 5.28 9.71
C PHE A 103 5.98 5.66 9.90
N ILE A 104 6.96 4.74 10.05
CA ILE A 104 8.42 5.09 10.08
C ILE A 104 9.28 4.37 9.01
N HIS A 105 8.64 3.75 8.01
CA HIS A 105 9.26 2.96 6.96
C HIS A 105 9.40 3.72 5.64
N GLY A 106 10.63 3.96 5.19
CA GLY A 106 10.94 4.67 3.93
C GLY A 106 11.64 3.83 2.88
N GLU A 107 12.01 2.60 3.21
CA GLU A 107 12.91 1.73 2.45
C GLU A 107 12.15 0.56 1.84
N GLY A 108 11.83 0.67 0.55
CA GLY A 108 11.29 -0.42 -0.24
C GLY A 108 10.35 0.03 -1.35
N PRO A 109 9.81 -0.91 -2.14
CA PRO A 109 9.01 -0.56 -3.30
C PRO A 109 7.62 -0.05 -2.92
N LEU A 110 7.07 0.72 -3.85
CA LEU A 110 5.64 1.02 -3.94
C LEU A 110 5.08 0.28 -5.15
N LEU A 111 3.95 -0.38 -4.99
CA LEU A 111 3.30 -1.14 -6.06
C LEU A 111 1.81 -0.82 -6.10
N ALA A 112 1.23 -0.78 -7.30
CA ALA A 112 -0.21 -0.66 -7.48
C ALA A 112 -0.72 -1.74 -8.43
N TYR A 113 -1.85 -2.33 -8.05
CA TYR A 113 -2.55 -3.37 -8.78
C TYR A 113 -4.01 -2.97 -8.98
N MET A 114 -4.62 -3.52 -10.02
CA MET A 114 -6.06 -3.42 -10.22
C MET A 114 -6.67 -4.81 -10.39
N ALA A 115 -7.96 -4.94 -10.07
CA ALA A 115 -8.75 -6.14 -10.32
C ALA A 115 -10.16 -5.74 -10.77
N LYS A 116 -10.63 -6.32 -11.89
CA LYS A 116 -11.98 -6.06 -12.41
C LYS A 116 -13.01 -6.78 -11.54
N CYS A 117 -14.01 -6.05 -11.07
CA CYS A 117 -15.11 -6.64 -10.31
C CYS A 117 -16.07 -7.41 -11.25
N PRO A 118 -16.70 -8.50 -10.81
CA PRO A 118 -17.50 -9.39 -11.67
C PRO A 118 -18.81 -8.76 -12.20
N GLY A 119 -19.15 -7.54 -11.77
CA GLY A 119 -20.34 -6.81 -12.19
C GLY A 119 -20.17 -5.30 -12.04
N ASP A 120 -21.27 -4.62 -11.73
CA ASP A 120 -21.36 -3.17 -11.55
C ASP A 120 -21.00 -2.70 -10.14
N SER A 121 -20.49 -3.60 -9.29
CA SER A 121 -20.05 -3.29 -7.94
C SER A 121 -18.89 -4.18 -7.49
N CYS A 122 -18.05 -3.61 -6.62
CA CYS A 122 -16.98 -4.32 -5.91
C CYS A 122 -17.36 -4.61 -4.45
N VAL A 123 -18.54 -4.13 -4.03
CA VAL A 123 -19.08 -4.32 -2.68
C VAL A 123 -19.40 -5.79 -2.49
N GLY A 124 -18.99 -6.36 -1.36
CA GLY A 124 -19.20 -7.78 -1.06
C GLY A 124 -18.32 -8.75 -1.85
N TRP A 125 -17.56 -8.28 -2.85
CA TRP A 125 -16.72 -9.16 -3.67
C TRP A 125 -15.41 -9.53 -2.96
N LYS A 126 -15.13 -10.83 -2.86
CA LYS A 126 -13.82 -11.37 -2.46
C LYS A 126 -12.98 -11.65 -3.71
N PRO A 127 -11.90 -10.88 -3.98
CA PRO A 127 -11.10 -11.01 -5.19
C PRO A 127 -10.09 -12.17 -5.09
N THR A 128 -10.61 -13.40 -5.09
CA THR A 128 -9.83 -14.65 -5.07
C THR A 128 -9.44 -15.11 -6.47
N GLY A 129 -8.31 -15.84 -6.58
CA GLY A 129 -7.80 -16.34 -7.85
C GLY A 129 -7.00 -15.30 -8.64
N ASP A 130 -6.63 -15.62 -9.87
CA ASP A 130 -5.79 -14.79 -10.74
C ASP A 130 -6.59 -13.62 -11.34
N VAL A 131 -6.84 -12.59 -10.53
CA VAL A 131 -7.68 -11.43 -10.89
C VAL A 131 -6.95 -10.09 -10.82
N TRP A 132 -5.77 -10.08 -10.20
CA TRP A 132 -4.99 -8.86 -10.00
C TRP A 132 -3.94 -8.70 -11.09
N PHE A 133 -3.81 -7.49 -11.61
CA PHE A 133 -2.74 -7.11 -12.54
C PHE A 133 -2.04 -5.85 -12.05
N LYS A 134 -0.72 -5.83 -12.16
CA LYS A 134 0.10 -4.69 -11.73
C LYS A 134 -0.04 -3.55 -12.72
N VAL A 135 -0.29 -2.33 -12.26
CA VAL A 135 -0.42 -1.12 -13.10
C VAL A 135 0.66 -0.08 -12.83
N ASN A 136 1.35 -0.17 -11.69
CA ASN A 136 2.46 0.73 -11.36
C ASN A 136 3.45 0.07 -10.40
N GLN A 137 4.71 0.47 -10.48
CA GLN A 137 5.73 0.13 -9.50
C GLN A 137 6.80 1.21 -9.45
N LYS A 138 7.31 1.50 -8.25
CA LYS A 138 8.43 2.43 -8.02
C LYS A 138 9.37 1.84 -6.97
N SER A 139 10.66 1.87 -7.24
CA SER A 139 11.72 1.49 -6.31
C SER A 139 12.47 2.75 -5.89
N PHE A 140 13.60 3.04 -6.52
CA PHE A 140 14.41 4.22 -6.26
C PHE A 140 13.87 5.45 -6.99
N VAL A 141 14.25 6.62 -6.51
CA VAL A 141 13.97 7.91 -7.15
C VAL A 141 14.74 7.99 -8.47
N ASP A 142 14.02 8.28 -9.56
CA ASP A 142 14.59 8.39 -10.90
C ASP A 142 15.68 9.50 -10.94
N GLY A 143 16.84 9.18 -11.53
CA GLY A 143 17.92 10.15 -11.75
C GLY A 143 18.83 10.43 -10.55
N LEU A 144 18.63 9.77 -9.40
CA LEU A 144 19.57 9.81 -8.27
C LEU A 144 20.50 8.59 -8.31
N THR A 145 21.78 8.79 -8.64
CA THR A 145 22.75 7.70 -8.82
C THR A 145 23.62 7.42 -7.59
N ALA A 146 23.66 8.32 -6.61
CA ALA A 146 24.64 8.26 -5.53
C ALA A 146 24.11 7.69 -4.20
N GLU A 147 22.80 7.53 -4.04
CA GLU A 147 22.21 7.25 -2.71
C GLU A 147 21.14 6.13 -2.69
N ASN A 148 20.80 5.49 -3.82
CA ASN A 148 19.74 4.46 -3.89
C ASN A 148 18.47 4.84 -3.07
N LEU A 149 18.08 6.13 -3.12
CA LEU A 149 17.00 6.64 -2.31
C LEU A 149 15.68 6.02 -2.78
N TRP A 150 14.99 5.30 -1.90
CA TRP A 150 13.69 4.75 -2.17
C TRP A 150 12.63 5.84 -2.37
N GLN A 151 11.83 5.70 -3.43
CA GLN A 151 10.69 6.57 -3.71
C GLN A 151 9.65 6.50 -2.58
N GLN A 152 9.54 5.37 -1.88
CA GLN A 152 8.71 5.21 -0.68
C GLN A 152 8.97 6.32 0.34
N TYR A 153 10.22 6.67 0.61
CA TYR A 153 10.57 7.77 1.51
C TYR A 153 9.93 9.11 1.07
N ARG A 154 10.04 9.49 -0.21
CA ARG A 154 9.45 10.74 -0.73
C ARG A 154 7.92 10.71 -0.76
N SER A 155 7.34 9.58 -1.15
CA SER A 155 5.90 9.40 -1.30
C SER A 155 5.18 9.35 0.05
N ILE A 156 5.82 8.76 1.06
CA ILE A 156 5.23 8.61 2.39
C ILE A 156 5.60 9.78 3.29
N TYR A 157 6.88 10.03 3.59
CA TYR A 157 7.24 11.08 4.57
C TYR A 157 7.21 12.51 4.03
N GLY A 158 7.56 12.69 2.77
CA GLY A 158 8.25 13.93 2.40
C GLY A 158 9.59 14.06 3.15
N ARG A 159 10.35 15.14 2.96
CA ARG A 159 11.67 15.25 3.60
C ARG A 159 11.53 15.73 5.05
N ARG A 160 11.50 14.80 6.02
CA ARG A 160 11.65 15.16 7.44
C ARG A 160 13.05 15.76 7.63
N GLY A 161 13.10 16.99 8.13
CA GLY A 161 14.33 17.74 8.30
C GLY A 161 15.11 17.29 9.53
N ASP A 162 16.24 16.62 9.32
CA ASP A 162 17.31 16.55 10.32
C ASP A 162 18.73 16.44 9.73
N THR A 163 18.88 16.42 8.41
CA THR A 163 20.20 16.32 7.78
C THR A 163 20.44 17.44 6.75
N GLU A 164 21.61 18.07 6.87
CA GLU A 164 21.97 19.34 6.23
C GLU A 164 21.97 19.29 4.68
N SER A 165 21.99 18.10 4.08
CA SER A 165 22.00 17.85 2.63
C SER A 165 20.63 17.74 1.95
N TRP A 166 19.50 17.77 2.70
CA TRP A 166 18.20 17.38 2.12
C TRP A 166 17.03 18.37 2.38
N LYS A 167 17.32 19.65 2.63
CA LYS A 167 16.32 20.70 2.91
C LYS A 167 15.43 21.02 1.67
N ASN A 168 14.09 20.98 1.83
CA ASN A 168 13.03 21.69 1.03
C ASN A 168 12.01 20.90 0.15
N GLY A 169 11.67 19.63 0.39
CA GLY A 169 10.67 18.89 -0.43
C GLY A 169 9.37 18.48 0.30
N ALA A 170 8.20 18.75 -0.29
CA ALA A 170 6.89 18.27 0.19
C ALA A 170 6.69 16.76 -0.07
N GLN A 171 5.77 16.11 0.68
CA GLN A 171 5.31 14.75 0.39
C GLN A 171 4.75 14.68 -1.04
N GLU A 172 5.07 13.63 -1.78
CA GLU A 172 4.70 13.50 -3.20
C GLU A 172 3.49 12.60 -3.45
N GLY A 173 3.11 11.80 -2.46
CA GLY A 173 2.16 10.70 -2.64
C GLY A 173 2.69 9.65 -3.62
N PHE A 174 1.85 8.66 -3.93
CA PHE A 174 2.16 7.65 -4.94
C PHE A 174 1.18 7.77 -6.12
N PRO A 175 1.58 8.48 -7.21
CA PRO A 175 0.72 8.69 -8.38
C PRO A 175 0.69 7.42 -9.25
N THR A 176 -0.50 6.93 -9.53
CA THR A 176 -0.75 5.76 -10.40
C THR A 176 -1.67 6.13 -11.55
N VAL A 177 -1.18 5.95 -12.78
CA VAL A 177 -1.97 6.18 -14.00
C VAL A 177 -2.81 4.95 -14.30
N ILE A 178 -4.13 5.12 -14.48
CA ILE A 178 -5.02 4.06 -14.94
C ILE A 178 -4.72 3.79 -16.43
N PRO A 179 -4.48 2.54 -16.86
CA PRO A 179 -4.14 2.25 -18.25
C PRO A 179 -5.20 2.75 -19.25
N ARG A 180 -4.78 3.47 -20.30
CA ARG A 180 -5.68 4.22 -21.20
C ARG A 180 -6.69 3.35 -21.95
N ASN A 181 -6.30 2.13 -22.33
CA ASN A 181 -7.20 1.21 -23.05
C ASN A 181 -7.90 0.21 -22.12
N LEU A 182 -7.84 0.40 -20.79
CA LEU A 182 -8.54 -0.46 -19.85
C LEU A 182 -10.05 -0.43 -20.10
N LEU A 183 -10.65 -1.62 -20.20
CA LEU A 183 -12.09 -1.78 -20.35
C LEU A 183 -12.85 -1.08 -19.21
N PRO A 184 -13.86 -0.22 -19.49
CA PRO A 184 -14.66 0.41 -18.45
C PRO A 184 -15.34 -0.59 -17.49
N GLY A 185 -15.65 -0.11 -16.29
CA GLY A 185 -16.38 -0.85 -15.26
C GLY A 185 -15.85 -0.61 -13.85
N LYS A 186 -16.29 -1.43 -12.90
CA LYS A 186 -15.82 -1.32 -11.53
C LYS A 186 -14.54 -2.11 -11.30
N TYR A 187 -13.61 -1.50 -10.58
CA TYR A 187 -12.31 -2.09 -10.25
C TYR A 187 -11.99 -1.87 -8.77
N LEU A 188 -11.26 -2.81 -8.20
CA LEU A 188 -10.44 -2.56 -7.02
C LEU A 188 -9.09 -2.00 -7.48
N LEU A 189 -8.61 -0.97 -6.81
CA LEU A 189 -7.22 -0.51 -6.82
C LEU A 189 -6.58 -0.98 -5.51
N ARG A 190 -5.57 -1.84 -5.58
CA ARG A 190 -4.74 -2.24 -4.43
C ARG A 190 -3.41 -1.50 -4.52
N SER A 191 -3.17 -0.57 -3.62
CA SER A 191 -1.89 0.14 -3.49
C SER A 191 -1.17 -0.37 -2.26
N GLU A 192 0.14 -0.60 -2.38
CA GLU A 192 0.95 -1.10 -1.29
C GLU A 192 2.31 -0.41 -1.19
N ALA A 193 2.76 -0.32 0.06
CA ALA A 193 4.14 -0.06 0.42
C ALA A 193 4.70 -1.36 1.01
N ILE A 194 5.85 -1.79 0.52
CA ILE A 194 6.59 -2.89 1.13
C ILE A 194 7.83 -2.29 1.74
N TYR A 195 7.95 -2.41 3.05
CA TYR A 195 9.17 -2.09 3.74
C TYR A 195 10.09 -3.31 3.75
N VAL A 196 11.32 -3.14 3.30
CA VAL A 196 12.37 -4.16 3.28
C VAL A 196 13.51 -3.62 4.13
N TYR A 197 13.56 -4.05 5.39
CA TYR A 197 14.46 -3.43 6.36
C TYR A 197 15.86 -4.05 6.28
N PRO A 198 16.92 -3.25 6.08
CA PRO A 198 18.27 -3.77 6.03
C PRO A 198 18.80 -4.22 7.40
N ASP A 199 18.32 -3.66 8.53
CA ASP A 199 18.95 -3.91 9.84
C ASP A 199 18.34 -5.08 10.65
N ILE A 200 17.49 -5.92 10.04
CA ILE A 200 17.13 -7.21 10.65
C ILE A 200 18.22 -8.24 10.28
N PRO A 201 19.02 -8.72 11.26
CA PRO A 201 20.21 -9.53 10.99
C PRO A 201 19.90 -10.96 10.49
N ASP A 202 18.63 -11.38 10.54
CA ASP A 202 18.19 -12.68 10.03
C ASP A 202 17.06 -12.49 9.02
N LEU A 203 17.35 -12.74 7.74
CA LEU A 203 16.38 -12.69 6.64
C LEU A 203 15.24 -13.71 6.76
N ASN A 204 15.33 -14.64 7.70
CA ASN A 204 14.28 -15.61 8.00
C ASN A 204 13.49 -15.23 9.27
N SER A 205 13.87 -14.13 9.94
CA SER A 205 13.14 -13.61 11.08
C SER A 205 11.77 -13.05 10.64
N PRO A 206 10.71 -13.28 11.44
CA PRO A 206 9.45 -12.59 11.25
C PRO A 206 9.66 -11.07 11.20
N GLY A 207 9.28 -10.44 10.09
CA GLY A 207 9.34 -8.99 9.93
C GLY A 207 10.51 -8.45 9.11
N PHE A 208 11.32 -9.32 8.48
CA PHE A 208 12.35 -8.90 7.52
C PHE A 208 11.78 -8.01 6.39
N PHE A 209 10.56 -8.31 5.96
CA PHE A 209 9.73 -7.40 5.18
C PHE A 209 8.40 -7.13 5.89
N GLN A 210 7.77 -6.02 5.53
CA GLN A 210 6.47 -5.61 6.03
C GLN A 210 5.64 -5.07 4.88
N ILE A 211 4.56 -5.77 4.54
CA ILE A 211 3.61 -5.34 3.50
C ILE A 211 2.49 -4.54 4.15
N TYR A 212 2.24 -3.36 3.60
CA TYR A 212 1.09 -2.52 3.90
C TYR A 212 0.25 -2.42 2.63
N ALA A 213 -0.91 -3.06 2.60
CA ALA A 213 -1.76 -3.11 1.40
C ALA A 213 -3.13 -2.49 1.68
N ASN A 214 -3.57 -1.57 0.83
CA ASN A 214 -4.86 -0.91 0.96
C ASN A 214 -5.63 -0.98 -0.35
N CYS A 215 -6.94 -1.25 -0.26
CA CYS A 215 -7.81 -1.36 -1.43
C CYS A 215 -8.81 -0.20 -1.49
N ALA A 216 -8.94 0.42 -2.65
CA ALA A 216 -9.99 1.38 -2.98
C ALA A 216 -10.83 0.90 -4.16
N GLN A 217 -12.04 1.44 -4.29
CA GLN A 217 -12.99 1.07 -5.35
C GLN A 217 -13.10 2.21 -6.36
N LEU A 218 -12.91 1.87 -7.63
CA LEU A 218 -12.94 2.80 -8.76
C LEU A 218 -14.06 2.44 -9.73
N ASP A 219 -14.65 3.45 -10.35
CA ASP A 219 -15.55 3.34 -11.49
C ASP A 219 -14.81 3.88 -12.72
N VAL A 220 -14.11 2.98 -13.40
CA VAL A 220 -13.30 3.31 -14.57
C VAL A 220 -14.22 3.59 -15.75
N LYS A 221 -14.12 4.81 -16.28
CA LYS A 221 -14.82 5.31 -17.46
C LYS A 221 -13.88 5.35 -18.67
N GLY A 222 -14.45 5.62 -19.85
CA GLY A 222 -13.71 5.78 -21.09
C GLY A 222 -14.19 4.84 -22.20
N LYS A 223 -13.32 4.63 -23.20
CA LYS A 223 -13.61 3.82 -24.40
C LYS A 223 -12.64 2.66 -24.59
N GLY A 224 -11.83 2.36 -23.57
CA GLY A 224 -10.92 1.23 -23.59
C GLY A 224 -11.66 -0.10 -23.81
N THR A 225 -10.97 -1.07 -24.39
CA THR A 225 -11.54 -2.39 -24.73
C THR A 225 -10.68 -3.54 -24.23
N LYS A 226 -9.54 -3.25 -23.58
CA LYS A 226 -8.54 -4.24 -23.20
C LYS A 226 -8.67 -4.65 -21.76
N LEU A 227 -8.38 -5.94 -21.53
CA LEU A 227 -8.07 -6.51 -20.22
C LEU A 227 -6.69 -7.18 -20.32
N PRO A 228 -5.95 -7.30 -19.21
CA PRO A 228 -4.69 -8.02 -19.20
C PRO A 228 -4.85 -9.49 -19.60
N GLU A 229 -3.87 -10.00 -20.33
CA GLU A 229 -3.75 -11.42 -20.61
C GLU A 229 -3.34 -12.20 -19.36
N LYS A 230 -3.50 -13.52 -19.38
CA LYS A 230 -3.27 -14.41 -18.23
C LYS A 230 -1.87 -14.25 -17.59
N GLU A 231 -0.85 -13.91 -18.37
CA GLU A 231 0.52 -13.72 -17.86
C GLU A 231 0.70 -12.50 -16.94
N TYR A 232 -0.23 -11.55 -16.97
CA TYR A 232 -0.25 -10.39 -16.07
C TYR A 232 -1.11 -10.62 -14.83
N LEU A 233 -1.92 -11.69 -14.81
CA LEU A 233 -2.88 -11.97 -13.76
C LEU A 233 -2.25 -12.83 -12.66
N VAL A 234 -2.45 -12.40 -11.42
CA VAL A 234 -1.99 -13.08 -10.21
C VAL A 234 -3.04 -13.03 -9.11
N SER A 235 -2.87 -13.86 -8.08
CA SER A 235 -3.70 -13.87 -6.87
C SER A 235 -2.99 -13.22 -5.68
N PHE A 236 -3.74 -12.68 -4.74
CA PHE A 236 -3.26 -12.38 -3.40
C PHE A 236 -4.07 -13.22 -2.40
N PRO A 237 -3.43 -14.12 -1.62
CA PRO A 237 -2.02 -14.53 -1.68
C PRO A 237 -1.72 -15.33 -2.97
N GLY A 238 -0.44 -15.41 -3.35
CA GLY A 238 0.04 -16.21 -4.50
C GLY A 238 1.00 -15.46 -5.44
N ALA A 239 0.85 -14.14 -5.57
CA ALA A 239 1.73 -13.29 -6.36
C ALA A 239 3.15 -13.22 -5.78
N TYR A 240 3.27 -13.37 -4.46
CA TYR A 240 4.51 -13.25 -3.70
C TYR A 240 4.83 -14.54 -2.95
N LYS A 241 6.13 -14.77 -2.74
CA LYS A 241 6.66 -15.79 -1.84
C LYS A 241 7.59 -15.14 -0.83
N ASN A 242 7.66 -15.71 0.37
CA ASN A 242 8.52 -15.20 1.45
C ASN A 242 10.01 -15.18 1.07
N ASP A 243 10.43 -15.95 0.06
CA ASP A 243 11.79 -16.02 -0.47
C ASP A 243 12.00 -15.26 -1.79
N ASP A 244 11.01 -14.48 -2.24
CA ASP A 244 11.20 -13.59 -3.40
C ASP A 244 12.33 -12.61 -3.13
N LYS A 245 13.24 -12.45 -4.09
CA LYS A 245 14.41 -11.57 -3.97
C LYS A 245 14.04 -10.11 -3.70
N GLY A 246 12.92 -9.65 -4.25
CA GLY A 246 12.38 -8.33 -3.97
C GLY A 246 11.94 -8.14 -2.52
N LEU A 247 11.60 -9.22 -1.81
CA LEU A 247 11.25 -9.20 -0.38
C LEU A 247 12.44 -9.54 0.52
N LYS A 248 13.59 -9.97 -0.03
CA LYS A 248 14.84 -10.34 0.66
C LYS A 248 16.01 -9.47 0.19
N VAL A 249 16.06 -8.24 0.67
CA VAL A 249 17.00 -7.21 0.20
C VAL A 249 18.11 -6.94 1.22
N TYR A 250 19.37 -7.13 0.84
CA TYR A 250 20.54 -6.86 1.70
C TYR A 250 20.97 -5.39 1.65
N GLU A 251 21.87 -4.99 2.57
CA GLU A 251 22.42 -3.61 2.71
C GLU A 251 22.89 -2.99 1.38
N ASP A 252 23.50 -3.79 0.50
CA ASP A 252 23.85 -3.36 -0.85
C ASP A 252 22.66 -3.54 -1.80
N TYR A 253 21.77 -2.56 -1.81
CA TYR A 253 20.62 -2.53 -2.73
C TYR A 253 21.07 -2.63 -4.20
N PRO A 254 20.85 -3.77 -4.89
CA PRO A 254 21.28 -3.87 -6.27
C PRO A 254 20.35 -3.03 -7.15
N ALA A 255 20.92 -2.08 -7.89
CA ALA A 255 20.24 -1.45 -9.02
C ALA A 255 20.54 -2.27 -10.29
N PRO A 256 19.53 -2.73 -11.05
CA PRO A 256 18.09 -2.49 -10.88
C PRO A 256 17.45 -3.38 -9.80
N TYR A 257 16.50 -2.81 -9.05
CA TYR A 257 15.72 -3.56 -8.06
C TYR A 257 14.79 -4.58 -8.73
N GLU A 258 14.78 -5.82 -8.23
CA GLU A 258 13.90 -6.89 -8.67
C GLU A 258 12.56 -6.80 -7.93
N PHE A 259 11.54 -6.23 -8.56
CA PHE A 259 10.20 -6.13 -7.96
C PHE A 259 9.54 -7.50 -7.79
N PRO A 260 8.85 -7.76 -6.67
CA PRO A 260 8.03 -8.95 -6.53
C PRO A 260 6.78 -8.87 -7.42
N GLY A 261 6.18 -10.03 -7.73
CA GLY A 261 4.95 -10.13 -8.53
C GLY A 261 5.15 -9.99 -10.05
N PRO A 262 4.06 -9.86 -10.82
CA PRO A 262 4.09 -9.89 -12.27
C PRO A 262 4.69 -8.60 -12.86
N LYS A 263 4.90 -8.59 -14.18
CA LYS A 263 5.24 -7.37 -14.91
C LYS A 263 4.09 -6.35 -14.84
N VAL A 264 4.43 -5.06 -14.96
CA VAL A 264 3.44 -3.99 -15.11
C VAL A 264 2.69 -4.18 -16.43
N TRP A 265 1.36 -4.19 -16.37
CA TRP A 265 0.49 -4.12 -17.52
C TRP A 265 0.20 -2.65 -17.85
N THR A 266 0.69 -2.20 -19.00
CA THR A 266 0.57 -0.80 -19.45
C THR A 266 -0.73 -0.50 -20.19
N GLY A 267 -1.48 -1.54 -20.57
CA GLY A 267 -2.71 -1.43 -21.34
C GLY A 267 -2.54 -0.88 -22.75
N GLU A 268 -1.36 -1.08 -23.34
CA GLU A 268 -1.13 -0.82 -24.76
C GLU A 268 -1.89 -1.79 -25.67
#